data_AF-A0A6B7Q093-F1
#
_entry.id   AF-A0A6B7Q093-F1
#
_cell.length_a   1.000
_cell.length_b   1.000
_cell.length_c   1.000
_cell.angle_alpha   90.00
_cell.angle_beta   90.00
_cell.angle_gamma   90.00
#
_symmetry.space_group_name_H-M   'P 1'
#
loop_
_entity.id
_entity.type
_entity.pdbx_description
1 polymer ?
#
loop_
_entity_poly.entity_id
_entity_poly.type
_entity_poly.pdbx_seq_one_letter_code
_entity_poly.pdbx_strand_id
1 'polypeptide(L)'
;MSKQTLPTQTAVLVGDREQGTVLAALRHYQEFLRSGAPAVPGLLDIASNAGQLTPLSTLEIELLCEKVNFGSTVKELESFVANAKAK
;
A
#
# COMPACT_ATOMS: atom_id res chain seq x y z
N MET A 1 29.04 -5.19 -22.63
CA MET A 1 28.66 -5.78 -21.33
C MET A 1 27.28 -5.24 -20.95
N SER A 2 26.28 -6.10 -20.85
CA SER A 2 24.94 -5.70 -20.42
C SER A 2 24.99 -5.37 -18.93
N LYS A 3 24.67 -4.14 -18.54
CA LYS A 3 24.50 -3.80 -17.12
C LYS A 3 23.29 -4.58 -16.62
N GLN A 4 23.51 -5.65 -15.86
CA GLN A 4 22.45 -6.24 -15.06
C GLN A 4 22.06 -5.19 -14.01
N THR A 5 20.95 -4.50 -14.24
CA THR A 5 20.28 -3.70 -13.21
C THR A 5 19.82 -4.67 -12.14
N LEU A 6 20.57 -4.75 -11.04
CA LEU A 6 20.07 -5.38 -9.83
C LEU A 6 18.79 -4.66 -9.43
N PRO A 7 17.67 -5.38 -9.21
CA PRO A 7 16.44 -4.73 -8.79
C PRO A 7 16.69 -4.07 -7.43
N THR A 8 16.59 -2.73 -7.40
CA THR A 8 16.54 -1.98 -6.15
C THR A 8 15.28 -2.40 -5.38
N GLN A 9 15.45 -2.83 -4.15
CA GLN A 9 14.34 -3.14 -3.25
C GLN A 9 14.00 -1.89 -2.45
N THR A 10 12.70 -1.58 -2.35
CA THR A 10 12.19 -0.49 -1.53
C THR A 10 11.37 -1.09 -0.39
N ALA A 11 11.69 -0.73 0.84
CA ALA A 11 10.88 -1.08 2.01
C ALA A 11 9.91 0.06 2.30
N VAL A 12 8.64 -0.27 2.55
CA VAL A 12 7.62 0.70 2.94
C VAL A 12 6.84 0.18 4.13
N LEU A 13 6.74 0.99 5.17
CA LEU A 13 5.89 0.73 6.32
C LEU A 13 4.50 1.28 6.02
N VAL A 14 3.50 0.42 5.93
CA VAL A 14 2.10 0.85 5.77
C VAL A 14 1.30 0.55 7.02
N GLY A 15 0.44 1.48 7.45
CA GLY A 15 -0.51 1.24 8.53
C GLY A 15 -1.73 0.45 8.06
N ASP A 16 -2.55 -0.05 8.97
CA ASP A 16 -3.66 -0.97 8.63
C ASP A 16 -4.66 -0.36 7.62
N ARG A 17 -5.02 0.92 7.78
CA ARG A 17 -5.90 1.65 6.83
C ARG A 17 -5.25 1.81 5.44
N GLU A 18 -3.95 2.09 5.43
CA GLU A 18 -3.16 2.21 4.20
C GLU A 18 -3.07 0.86 3.49
N GLN A 19 -2.82 -0.22 4.24
CA GLN A 19 -2.75 -1.58 3.71
C GLN A 19 -4.07 -2.00 3.05
N GLY A 20 -5.21 -1.78 3.71
CA GLY A 20 -6.53 -2.04 3.12
C GLY A 20 -6.73 -1.28 1.80
N THR A 21 -6.28 -0.04 1.74
CA THR A 21 -6.34 0.80 0.54
C THR A 21 -5.44 0.28 -0.58
N VAL A 22 -4.20 -0.14 -0.28
CA VAL A 22 -3.30 -0.77 -1.26
C VAL A 22 -3.92 -2.05 -1.83
N LEU A 23 -4.49 -2.90 -0.99
CA LEU A 23 -5.16 -4.12 -1.43
C LEU A 23 -6.36 -3.83 -2.32
N ALA A 24 -7.17 -2.82 -1.98
CA ALA A 24 -8.29 -2.39 -2.81
C ALA A 24 -7.80 -1.88 -4.18
N ALA A 25 -6.74 -1.08 -4.23
CA ALA A 25 -6.16 -0.59 -5.49
C ALA A 25 -5.63 -1.74 -6.36
N LEU A 26 -4.93 -2.72 -5.77
CA LEU A 26 -4.46 -3.90 -6.49
C LEU A 26 -5.63 -4.72 -7.05
N ARG A 27 -6.70 -4.92 -6.25
CA ARG A 27 -7.87 -5.64 -6.72
C ARG A 27 -8.60 -4.90 -7.84
N HIS A 28 -8.70 -3.58 -7.73
CA HIS A 28 -9.24 -2.74 -8.79
C HIS A 28 -8.49 -2.93 -10.11
N TYR A 29 -7.15 -2.82 -10.05
CA TYR A 29 -6.30 -2.98 -11.23
C TYR A 29 -6.40 -4.39 -11.83
N GLN A 30 -6.43 -5.44 -11.01
CA GLN A 30 -6.59 -6.82 -11.47
C GLN A 30 -7.87 -7.02 -12.30
N GLU A 31 -9.00 -6.51 -11.82
CA GLU A 31 -10.27 -6.66 -12.53
C GLU A 31 -10.37 -5.76 -13.76
N PHE A 32 -9.76 -4.57 -13.72
CA PHE A 32 -9.59 -3.73 -14.90
C PHE A 32 -8.82 -4.49 -15.99
N LEU A 33 -7.71 -5.14 -15.65
CA LEU A 33 -6.96 -5.98 -16.60
C LEU A 33 -7.79 -7.17 -17.11
N ARG A 34 -8.65 -7.75 -16.27
CA ARG A 34 -9.48 -8.92 -16.63
C ARG A 34 -10.66 -8.57 -17.54
N SER A 35 -11.32 -7.45 -17.28
CA SER A 35 -12.65 -7.15 -17.84
C SER A 35 -12.75 -5.81 -18.56
N GLY A 36 -11.73 -4.95 -18.44
CA GLY A 36 -11.77 -3.56 -18.92
C GLY A 36 -12.71 -2.64 -18.14
N ALA A 37 -13.39 -3.14 -17.10
CA ALA A 37 -14.34 -2.36 -16.33
C ALA A 37 -13.63 -1.40 -15.35
N PRO A 38 -14.05 -0.13 -15.27
CA PRO A 38 -13.46 0.86 -14.38
C PRO A 38 -13.98 0.77 -12.93
N ALA A 39 -14.83 -0.20 -12.59
CA ALA A 39 -15.40 -0.32 -11.25
C ALA A 39 -15.51 -1.80 -10.87
N VAL A 40 -15.16 -2.09 -9.62
CA VAL A 40 -15.11 -3.45 -9.08
C VAL A 40 -15.99 -3.53 -7.83
N PRO A 41 -16.90 -4.51 -7.74
CA PRO A 41 -17.64 -4.77 -6.51
C PRO A 41 -16.72 -5.14 -5.34
N GLY A 42 -17.05 -4.69 -4.13
CA GLY A 42 -16.35 -5.09 -2.89
C GLY A 42 -15.07 -4.31 -2.58
N LEU A 43 -14.69 -3.30 -3.37
CA LEU A 43 -13.51 -2.46 -3.06
C LEU A 43 -13.64 -1.76 -1.70
N LEU A 44 -14.85 -1.32 -1.33
CA LEU A 44 -15.11 -0.69 -0.05
C LEU A 44 -14.88 -1.67 1.12
N ASP A 45 -15.32 -2.91 0.98
CA ASP A 45 -15.13 -3.94 2.00
C ASP A 45 -13.64 -4.26 2.17
N ILE A 46 -12.86 -4.30 1.08
CA ILE A 46 -11.41 -4.49 1.15
C ILE A 46 -10.74 -3.28 1.82
N ALA A 47 -11.05 -2.05 1.37
CA ALA A 47 -10.46 -0.82 1.90
C ALA A 47 -10.77 -0.59 3.39
N SER A 48 -11.93 -1.06 3.84
CA SER A 48 -12.38 -0.95 5.23
C SER A 48 -12.01 -2.16 6.10
N ASN A 49 -11.31 -3.17 5.57
CA ASN A 49 -11.09 -4.44 6.25
C ASN A 49 -12.41 -5.01 6.84
N ALA A 50 -13.39 -5.25 5.96
CA ALA A 50 -14.74 -5.70 6.31
C ALA A 50 -15.45 -4.78 7.32
N GLY A 51 -15.29 -3.46 7.17
CA GLY A 51 -15.92 -2.45 8.02
C GLY A 51 -15.22 -2.18 9.36
N GLN A 52 -14.07 -2.81 9.63
CA GLN A 52 -13.31 -2.59 10.87
C GLN A 52 -12.59 -1.24 10.88
N LEU A 53 -12.30 -0.69 9.71
CA LEU A 53 -11.53 0.54 9.54
C LEU A 53 -12.27 1.52 8.62
N THR A 54 -12.16 2.80 8.91
CA THR A 54 -12.59 3.84 7.98
C THR A 54 -11.61 3.88 6.80
N PRO A 55 -12.08 3.77 5.54
CA PRO A 55 -11.22 3.94 4.37
C PRO A 55 -10.46 5.27 4.37
N LEU A 56 -9.35 5.33 3.64
CA LEU A 56 -8.64 6.57 3.43
C LEU A 56 -9.46 7.55 2.57
N SER A 57 -9.37 8.83 2.92
CA SER A 57 -9.84 9.93 2.07
C SER A 57 -8.91 10.14 0.86
N THR A 58 -9.36 10.89 -0.15
CA THR A 58 -8.56 11.20 -1.34
C THR A 58 -7.19 11.80 -0.99
N LEU A 59 -7.15 12.74 -0.03
CA LEU A 59 -5.89 13.36 0.40
C LEU A 59 -4.95 12.35 1.08
N GLU A 60 -5.48 11.47 1.92
CA GLU A 60 -4.69 10.40 2.54
C GLU A 60 -4.16 9.40 1.50
N ILE A 61 -4.93 9.14 0.43
CA ILE A 61 -4.49 8.31 -0.69
C ILE A 61 -3.33 8.97 -1.45
N GLU A 62 -3.38 10.28 -1.70
CA GLU A 62 -2.28 11.01 -2.34
C GLU A 62 -0.98 10.90 -1.53
N LEU A 63 -1.06 11.09 -0.21
CA LEU A 63 0.09 10.93 0.69
C LEU A 63 0.61 9.49 0.71
N LEU A 64 -0.28 8.50 0.69
CA LEU A 64 0.10 7.09 0.60
C LEU A 64 0.81 6.78 -0.72
N CYS A 65 0.35 7.32 -1.84
CA CYS A 65 1.01 7.16 -3.13
C CYS A 65 2.44 7.71 -3.10
N GLU A 66 2.64 8.90 -2.53
CA GLU A 66 3.97 9.48 -2.34
C GLU A 66 4.87 8.55 -1.49
N LYS A 67 4.34 8.12 -0.34
CA LYS A 67 5.04 7.22 0.59
C LYS A 67 5.43 5.89 -0.05
N VAL A 68 4.54 5.26 -0.80
CA VAL A 68 4.83 3.99 -1.50
C VAL A 68 5.82 4.20 -2.64
N ASN A 69 5.78 5.34 -3.33
CA ASN A 69 6.69 5.65 -4.42
C ASN A 69 8.14 5.87 -3.95
N PHE A 70 8.32 6.53 -2.81
CA PHE A 70 9.66 6.85 -2.28
C PHE A 70 10.16 5.86 -1.22
N GLY A 71 9.27 5.06 -0.63
CA GLY A 71 9.59 4.14 0.45
C GLY A 71 9.72 4.82 1.81
N SER A 72 9.88 3.99 2.84
CA SER A 72 10.18 4.46 4.20
C SER A 72 11.66 4.77 4.36
N THR A 73 11.93 5.80 5.14
CA THR A 73 13.30 6.17 5.53
C THR A 73 13.90 5.11 6.45
N VAL A 74 15.24 5.02 6.47
CA VAL A 74 15.98 4.12 7.37
C VAL A 74 15.58 4.36 8.83
N LYS A 75 15.41 5.62 9.23
CA LYS A 75 15.01 6.01 10.59
C LYS A 75 13.63 5.46 10.99
N GLU A 76 12.66 5.51 10.08
CA GLU A 76 11.33 4.94 10.33
C GLU A 76 11.38 3.42 10.49
N LEU A 77 12.16 2.75 9.64
CA LEU A 77 12.36 1.29 9.71
C LEU A 77 13.04 0.87 11.02
N GLU A 78 14.09 1.56 11.43
CA GLU A 78 14.77 1.32 12.71
C GLU A 78 13.83 1.51 13.89
N SER A 79 13.02 2.58 13.87
CA SER A 79 12.03 2.87 14.91
C SER A 79 10.96 1.78 14.99
N PHE A 80 10.47 1.30 13.84
CA PHE A 80 9.52 0.20 13.78
C PHE A 80 10.08 -1.09 14.39
N VAL A 81 11.31 -1.47 14.03
CA VAL A 81 11.98 -2.66 14.56
C VAL A 81 12.21 -2.55 16.07
N ALA A 82 12.61 -1.38 16.57
CA ALA A 82 12.79 -1.15 18.00
C ALA A 82 11.48 -1.34 18.77
N ASN A 83 10.39 -0.76 18.28
CA ASN A 83 9.07 -0.89 18.89
C ASN A 83 8.54 -2.33 18.87
N ALA A 84 8.83 -3.10 17.81
CA ALA A 84 8.44 -4.50 17.71
C ALA A 84 9.15 -5.40 18.73
N LYS A 85 10.41 -5.08 19.09
CA LYS A 85 11.19 -5.84 20.09
C LYS A 85 10.82 -5.52 21.54
N ALA A 86 10.17 -4.39 21.78
CA ALA A 86 9.76 -3.95 23.11
C ALA A 86 8.40 -4.53 23.55
N LYS A 87 7.69 -5.21 22.64
CA LYS A 87 6.46 -5.97 22.91
C LYS A 87 6.79 -7.43 23.16
#